data_AF-A0A822EAU6-F1
#
_entry.id   AF-A0A822EAU6-F1
#
_cell.length_a   1.000
_cell.length_b   1.000
_cell.length_c   1.000
_cell.angle_alpha   90.00
_cell.angle_beta   90.00
_cell.angle_gamma   90.00
#
_symmetry.space_group_name_H-M   'P 1'
#
loop_
_entity.id
_entity.type
_entity.pdbx_description
1 polymer ?
#
loop_
_entity_poly.entity_id
_entity_poly.type
_entity_poly.pdbx_seq_one_letter_code
_entity_poly.pdbx_strand_id
1 'polypeptide(L)'
;MNRVSNMPQQYRIFRDRFERVVRGTSAEPPRTILCGQYVNGNMGFAVSKLYIKRYFDSNARNQSFDMINNIQAAFIDMLNQTNWMDVESMNKAIEKENPNLDKRLPGLQKYTAEQMFFINYAHTWCTKMTDAYALSRLLTDEHSLGQFRVIGPTSNFNEFDRAFACTPGQGNSRKDKCIVW
;
A
#
# COMPACT_ATOMS: atom_id res chain seq x y z
N MET A 1 -28.81 -4.28 1.04
CA MET A 1 -28.39 -3.45 2.19
C MET A 1 -28.69 -4.20 3.49
N ASN A 2 -27.66 -4.60 4.24
CA ASN A 2 -27.86 -5.22 5.55
C ASN A 2 -28.18 -4.12 6.59
N ARG A 3 -29.46 -4.02 7.00
CA ARG A 3 -29.92 -3.03 7.99
C ARG A 3 -29.82 -3.51 9.44
N VAL A 4 -29.46 -4.78 9.67
CA VAL A 4 -29.37 -5.39 11.01
C VAL A 4 -28.35 -4.66 11.90
N SER A 5 -27.31 -4.07 11.30
CA SER A 5 -26.30 -3.26 11.99
C SER A 5 -26.86 -2.08 12.80
N ASN A 6 -28.01 -1.55 12.36
CA ASN A 6 -28.64 -0.36 12.91
C ASN A 6 -29.74 -0.70 13.92
N MET A 7 -30.02 -1.99 14.12
CA MET A 7 -31.04 -2.46 15.03
C MET A 7 -30.52 -2.59 16.48
N PRO A 8 -31.42 -2.73 17.46
CA PRO A 8 -31.06 -3.06 18.85
C PRO A 8 -30.16 -4.30 18.94
N GLN A 9 -29.44 -4.42 20.05
CA GLN A 9 -28.45 -5.49 20.25
C GLN A 9 -28.99 -6.89 19.98
N GLN A 10 -30.24 -7.17 20.37
CA GLN A 10 -30.91 -8.46 20.17
C GLN A 10 -30.96 -8.93 18.70
N TYR A 11 -30.89 -8.03 17.73
CA TYR A 11 -30.85 -8.38 16.31
C TYR A 11 -29.40 -8.45 15.79
N ARG A 12 -28.51 -7.62 16.33
CA ARG A 12 -27.10 -7.58 15.92
C ARG A 12 -26.32 -8.83 16.29
N ILE A 13 -26.73 -9.56 17.32
CA ILE A 13 -26.09 -10.82 17.73
C ILE A 13 -26.03 -11.84 16.58
N PHE A 14 -27.05 -11.87 15.71
CA PHE A 14 -27.10 -12.82 14.60
C PHE A 14 -26.04 -12.49 13.55
N ARG A 15 -25.87 -11.18 13.27
CA ARG A 15 -24.79 -10.71 12.40
C ARG A 15 -23.43 -10.95 13.04
N ASP A 16 -23.26 -10.64 14.32
CA ASP A 16 -21.99 -10.88 15.04
C ASP A 16 -21.60 -12.36 14.93
N ARG A 17 -22.53 -13.29 15.21
CA ARG A 17 -22.29 -14.73 15.08
C ARG A 17 -21.81 -15.13 13.68
N PHE A 18 -22.38 -14.55 12.63
CA PHE A 18 -21.93 -14.78 11.26
C PHE A 18 -20.52 -14.21 11.01
N GLU A 19 -20.24 -12.98 11.43
CA GLU A 19 -18.93 -12.35 11.27
C GLU A 19 -17.83 -13.09 12.04
N ARG A 20 -18.13 -13.69 13.20
CA ARG A 20 -17.18 -14.55 13.93
C ARG A 20 -16.73 -15.75 13.09
N VAL A 21 -17.63 -16.33 12.30
CA VAL A 21 -17.31 -17.47 11.43
C VAL A 21 -16.52 -17.01 10.20
N VAL A 22 -16.97 -15.95 9.54
CA VAL A 22 -16.37 -15.50 8.27
C VAL A 22 -15.05 -14.77 8.47
N ARG A 23 -14.94 -13.94 9.52
CA ARG A 23 -13.78 -13.10 9.77
C ARG A 23 -12.96 -13.53 10.99
N GLY A 24 -13.43 -14.47 11.81
CA GLY A 24 -12.74 -14.82 13.06
C GLY A 24 -12.72 -13.69 14.09
N THR A 25 -13.61 -12.70 14.01
CA THR A 25 -13.68 -11.61 14.98
C THR A 25 -14.12 -12.12 16.35
N SER A 26 -13.60 -11.58 17.44
CA SER A 26 -13.99 -11.98 18.80
C SER A 26 -15.15 -11.17 19.37
N ALA A 27 -15.32 -9.93 18.90
CA ALA A 27 -16.38 -9.02 19.30
C ALA A 27 -16.67 -7.99 18.19
N GLU A 28 -17.86 -7.40 18.27
CA GLU A 28 -18.23 -6.29 17.41
C GLU A 28 -17.40 -5.04 17.71
N PRO A 29 -16.99 -4.25 16.69
CA PRO A 29 -16.31 -2.99 16.90
C PRO A 29 -17.13 -2.00 17.77
N PRO A 30 -16.46 -1.13 18.53
CA PRO A 30 -17.12 -0.05 19.25
C PRO A 30 -18.05 0.77 18.34
N ARG A 31 -19.21 1.17 18.89
CA ARG A 31 -20.21 1.94 18.13
C ARG A 31 -19.66 3.25 17.57
N THR A 32 -18.73 3.89 18.27
CA THR A 32 -18.04 5.11 17.83
C THR A 32 -17.31 4.91 16.50
N ILE A 33 -16.64 3.76 16.33
CA ILE A 33 -15.94 3.41 15.08
C ILE A 33 -16.96 3.18 13.96
N LEU A 34 -18.02 2.41 14.22
CA LEU A 34 -19.07 2.14 13.24
C LEU A 34 -19.77 3.42 12.77
N CYS A 35 -20.13 4.31 13.69
CA CYS A 35 -20.74 5.59 13.37
C CYS A 35 -19.78 6.49 12.58
N GLY A 36 -18.50 6.53 12.96
CA GLY A 36 -17.47 7.28 12.23
C GLY A 36 -17.33 6.80 10.78
N GLN A 37 -17.25 5.47 10.58
CA GLN A 37 -17.21 4.87 9.24
C GLN A 37 -18.48 5.15 8.44
N TYR A 38 -19.66 5.08 9.08
CA TYR A 38 -20.93 5.36 8.42
C TYR A 38 -21.01 6.81 7.93
N VAL A 39 -20.66 7.77 8.78
CA VAL A 39 -20.67 9.19 8.41
C VAL A 39 -19.60 9.47 7.35
N ASN A 40 -18.41 8.90 7.46
CA ASN A 40 -17.37 9.05 6.44
C ASN A 40 -17.78 8.42 5.09
N GLY A 41 -18.49 7.29 5.10
CA GLY A 41 -18.98 6.65 3.88
C GLY A 41 -20.09 7.43 3.16
N ASN A 42 -20.97 8.11 3.91
CA ASN A 42 -22.07 8.89 3.33
C ASN A 42 -21.73 10.36 3.08
N MET A 43 -20.84 10.92 3.90
CA MET A 43 -20.49 12.36 3.92
C MET A 43 -18.98 12.57 3.85
N GLY A 44 -18.28 11.72 3.09
CA GLY A 44 -16.81 11.68 3.02
C GLY A 44 -16.19 13.05 2.79
N PHE A 45 -16.65 13.81 1.80
CA PHE A 45 -16.13 15.15 1.53
C PHE A 45 -16.28 16.13 2.71
N ALA A 46 -17.41 16.08 3.42
CA ALA A 46 -17.64 16.95 4.57
C ALA A 46 -16.71 16.57 5.74
N VAL A 47 -16.59 15.27 6.03
CA VAL A 47 -15.67 14.75 7.04
C VAL A 47 -14.22 15.07 6.67
N SER A 48 -13.83 14.86 5.41
CA SER A 48 -12.49 15.18 4.91
C SER A 48 -12.18 16.67 5.00
N LYS A 49 -13.12 17.57 4.70
CA LYS A 49 -12.91 19.02 4.84
C LYS A 49 -12.60 19.40 6.29
N LEU A 50 -13.33 18.82 7.25
CA LEU A 50 -13.09 19.04 8.67
C LEU A 50 -11.74 18.47 9.11
N TYR A 51 -11.40 17.27 8.64
CA TYR A 51 -10.12 16.61 8.92
C TYR A 51 -8.94 17.43 8.40
N ILE A 52 -8.98 17.84 7.12
CA ILE A 52 -7.93 18.63 6.47
C ILE A 52 -7.71 19.94 7.23
N LYS A 53 -8.80 20.66 7.55
CA LYS A 53 -8.72 21.93 8.29
C LYS A 53 -8.03 21.78 9.66
N ARG A 54 -8.15 20.62 10.30
CA ARG A 54 -7.68 20.41 11.68
C ARG A 54 -6.30 19.76 11.76
N TYR A 55 -5.98 18.86 10.84
CA TYR A 55 -4.83 17.96 10.98
C TYR A 55 -3.87 17.96 9.80
N PHE A 56 -4.26 18.49 8.64
CA PHE A 56 -3.43 18.39 7.44
C PHE A 56 -2.54 19.62 7.26
N ASP A 57 -1.23 19.39 7.20
CA ASP A 57 -0.23 20.42 6.95
C ASP A 57 -0.09 20.69 5.44
N SER A 58 -0.20 21.96 5.05
CA SER A 58 0.04 22.40 3.68
C SER A 58 1.46 22.09 3.18
N ASN A 59 2.46 22.01 4.05
CA ASN A 59 3.83 21.63 3.66
C ASN A 59 3.91 20.15 3.24
N ALA A 60 3.19 19.26 3.93
CA ALA A 60 3.11 17.85 3.55
C ALA A 60 2.48 17.67 2.15
N ARG A 61 1.56 18.56 1.76
CA ARG A 61 1.00 18.60 0.40
C ARG A 61 2.07 18.85 -0.65
N ASN A 62 2.90 19.87 -0.44
CA ASN A 62 3.94 20.25 -1.40
C ASN A 62 4.99 19.14 -1.54
N GLN A 63 5.44 18.56 -0.41
CA GLN A 63 6.36 17.42 -0.44
C GLN A 63 5.79 16.20 -1.16
N SER A 64 4.48 15.96 -1.03
CA SER A 64 3.81 14.88 -1.76
C SER A 64 3.77 15.14 -3.26
N PHE A 65 3.55 16.39 -3.68
CA PHE A 65 3.61 16.77 -5.10
C PHE A 65 5.01 16.57 -5.67
N ASP A 66 6.05 16.99 -4.94
CA ASP A 66 7.43 16.78 -5.36
C ASP A 66 7.74 15.28 -5.52
N MET A 67 7.27 14.44 -4.59
CA MET A 67 7.42 13.00 -4.69
C MET A 67 6.68 12.41 -5.90
N ILE A 68 5.46 12.87 -6.20
CA ILE A 68 4.70 12.42 -7.39
C ILE A 68 5.47 12.77 -8.67
N ASN A 69 5.96 14.00 -8.78
CA ASN A 69 6.74 14.45 -9.93
C ASN A 69 8.02 13.61 -10.09
N ASN A 70 8.71 13.31 -8.99
CA ASN A 70 9.91 12.46 -9.00
C ASN A 70 9.61 11.01 -9.44
N ILE A 71 8.49 10.42 -8.99
CA ILE A 71 8.08 9.06 -9.39
C ILE A 71 7.70 9.05 -10.88
N GLN A 72 7.00 10.08 -11.37
CA GLN A 72 6.68 10.22 -12.79
C GLN A 72 7.96 10.32 -13.64
N ALA A 73 8.96 11.08 -13.18
CA ALA A 73 10.26 11.18 -13.85
C ALA A 73 10.97 9.81 -13.92
N ALA A 74 11.08 9.09 -12.81
CA ALA A 74 11.71 7.77 -12.77
C ALA A 74 10.98 6.73 -13.66
N PHE A 75 9.65 6.83 -13.77
CA PHE A 75 8.89 5.97 -14.67
C PHE A 75 9.20 6.24 -16.14
N ILE A 76 9.36 7.51 -16.53
CA ILE A 76 9.77 7.90 -17.90
C ILE A 76 11.18 7.38 -18.20
N ASP A 77 12.12 7.54 -17.26
CA ASP A 77 13.50 7.02 -17.42
C ASP A 77 13.52 5.50 -17.61
N MET A 78 12.65 4.78 -16.88
CA MET A 78 12.49 3.34 -17.02
C MET A 78 11.95 2.98 -18.40
N LEU A 79 10.90 3.66 -18.89
CA LEU A 79 10.36 3.45 -20.23
C LEU A 79 11.41 3.65 -21.33
N ASN A 80 12.29 4.65 -21.21
CA ASN A 80 13.38 4.90 -22.16
C ASN A 80 14.41 3.76 -22.22
N GLN A 81 14.52 2.95 -21.17
CA GLN A 81 15.44 1.81 -21.09
C GLN A 81 14.80 0.49 -21.52
N THR A 82 13.46 0.46 -21.70
CA THR A 82 12.77 -0.74 -22.17
C THR A 82 12.93 -0.92 -23.68
N ASN A 83 13.25 -2.15 -24.12
CA ASN A 83 13.50 -2.49 -25.52
C ASN A 83 12.30 -3.15 -26.22
N TRP A 84 11.16 -3.25 -25.53
CA TRP A 84 9.98 -4.01 -25.97
C TRP A 84 8.82 -3.12 -26.44
N MET A 85 8.93 -1.79 -26.35
CA MET A 85 7.91 -0.81 -26.74
C MET A 85 8.34 0.02 -27.97
N ASP A 86 7.37 0.52 -28.74
CA ASP A 86 7.62 1.28 -29.98
C ASP A 86 7.94 2.77 -29.75
N VAL A 87 8.75 3.33 -30.65
CA VAL A 87 9.38 4.66 -30.50
C VAL A 87 8.36 5.81 -30.52
N GLU A 88 7.20 5.63 -31.18
CA GLU A 88 6.15 6.67 -31.26
C GLU A 88 5.41 6.87 -29.93
N SER A 89 5.21 5.80 -29.16
CA SER A 89 4.58 5.84 -27.84
C SER A 89 5.51 6.46 -26.78
N MET A 90 6.81 6.21 -26.92
CA MET A 90 7.87 6.69 -26.03
C MET A 90 8.05 8.22 -26.09
N ASN A 91 8.02 8.80 -27.29
CA ASN A 91 8.29 10.24 -27.48
C ASN A 91 7.21 11.18 -26.90
N LYS A 92 5.97 10.71 -26.67
CA LYS A 92 4.91 11.52 -26.04
C LYS A 92 5.05 11.64 -24.51
N ALA A 93 5.86 10.79 -23.87
CA ALA A 93 5.99 10.71 -22.42
C ALA A 93 7.14 11.58 -21.86
N ILE A 94 8.09 12.01 -22.71
CA ILE A 94 9.41 12.53 -22.31
C ILE A 94 9.42 14.04 -21.97
N GLU A 95 8.39 14.80 -22.28
CA GLU A 95 8.48 16.28 -22.39
C GLU A 95 8.46 17.10 -21.07
N LYS A 96 8.72 16.54 -19.86
CA LYS A 96 8.71 17.37 -18.62
C LYS A 96 9.61 16.89 -17.47
N GLU A 97 10.72 17.60 -17.27
CA GLU A 97 11.82 17.44 -16.28
C GLU A 97 11.46 17.95 -14.84
N ASN A 98 12.23 17.85 -13.73
CA ASN A 98 13.62 17.45 -13.32
C ASN A 98 13.59 17.14 -11.77
N PRO A 99 14.50 16.36 -11.12
CA PRO A 99 14.37 15.95 -9.71
C PRO A 99 15.44 16.56 -8.75
N ASN A 100 15.13 16.57 -7.44
CA ASN A 100 16.09 16.47 -6.31
C ASN A 100 15.40 16.46 -4.93
N LEU A 101 15.65 15.44 -4.09
CA LEU A 101 15.66 15.55 -2.61
C LEU A 101 16.08 14.23 -1.93
N ASP A 102 17.19 14.25 -1.15
CA ASP A 102 17.54 13.20 -0.19
C ASP A 102 17.55 13.78 1.24
N LYS A 103 16.69 13.25 2.11
CA LYS A 103 16.62 13.60 3.54
C LYS A 103 16.62 12.31 4.35
N ARG A 104 17.66 12.09 5.15
CA ARG A 104 17.80 10.89 6.01
C ARG A 104 17.02 11.03 7.32
N LEU A 105 16.40 9.93 7.77
CA LEU A 105 15.60 9.88 8.99
C LEU A 105 16.48 9.72 10.25
N PRO A 106 16.28 10.56 11.29
CA PRO A 106 16.95 10.38 12.59
C PRO A 106 16.61 9.03 13.24
N GLY A 107 17.62 8.31 13.74
CA GLY A 107 17.46 7.01 14.43
C GLY A 107 17.58 5.78 13.52
N LEU A 108 17.68 5.97 12.20
CA LEU A 108 17.80 4.90 11.20
C LEU A 108 19.06 5.02 10.34
N GLN A 109 20.05 5.80 10.78
CA GLN A 109 21.27 6.08 10.01
C GLN A 109 22.16 4.86 9.77
N LYS A 110 21.92 3.74 10.48
CA LYS A 110 22.62 2.47 10.27
C LYS A 110 22.22 1.76 8.97
N TYR A 111 21.11 2.15 8.35
CA TYR A 111 20.66 1.64 7.07
C TYR A 111 21.00 2.63 5.96
N THR A 112 21.31 2.11 4.77
CA THR A 112 21.46 2.97 3.58
C THR A 112 20.08 3.48 3.11
N ALA A 113 20.06 4.51 2.27
CA ALA A 113 18.82 5.02 1.69
C ALA A 113 18.06 3.92 0.91
N GLU A 114 18.79 3.07 0.18
CA GLU A 114 18.26 1.94 -0.58
C GLU A 114 17.67 0.87 0.34
N GLN A 115 18.36 0.53 1.42
CA GLN A 115 17.82 -0.38 2.43
C GLN A 115 16.57 0.20 3.09
N MET A 116 16.58 1.49 3.40
CA MET A 116 15.44 2.18 3.99
C MET A 116 14.24 2.23 3.06
N PHE A 117 14.45 2.36 1.75
CA PHE A 117 13.38 2.26 0.76
C PHE A 117 12.65 0.93 0.87
N PHE A 118 13.38 -0.20 0.83
CA PHE A 118 12.77 -1.53 0.90
C PHE A 118 12.19 -1.85 2.28
N ILE A 119 12.81 -1.38 3.37
CA ILE A 119 12.27 -1.53 4.73
C ILE A 119 10.94 -0.78 4.86
N ASN A 120 10.89 0.47 4.40
CA ASN A 120 9.67 1.27 4.45
C ASN A 120 8.59 0.65 3.55
N TYR A 121 8.95 0.20 2.35
CA TYR A 121 8.06 -0.55 1.46
C TYR A 121 7.45 -1.77 2.17
N ALA A 122 8.28 -2.63 2.79
CA ALA A 122 7.80 -3.80 3.53
C ALA A 122 6.92 -3.40 4.73
N HIS A 123 7.28 -2.33 5.44
CA HIS A 123 6.53 -1.84 6.59
C HIS A 123 5.10 -1.41 6.23
N THR A 124 4.88 -0.81 5.06
CA THR A 124 3.52 -0.44 4.60
C THR A 124 2.58 -1.64 4.44
N TRP A 125 3.12 -2.85 4.24
CA TRP A 125 2.35 -4.08 4.06
C TRP A 125 2.31 -4.97 5.31
N CYS A 126 2.84 -4.49 6.45
CA CYS A 126 2.75 -5.18 7.72
C CYS A 126 1.29 -5.40 8.11
N THR A 127 0.84 -6.65 8.01
CA THR A 127 -0.55 -7.05 8.28
C THR A 127 -0.57 -8.39 9.00
N LYS A 128 -1.57 -8.57 9.86
CA LYS A 128 -1.91 -9.85 10.47
C LYS A 128 -3.42 -10.04 10.39
N MET A 129 -3.84 -11.26 10.09
CA MET A 129 -5.23 -11.62 9.91
C MET A 129 -5.51 -12.96 10.57
N THR A 130 -6.78 -13.22 10.87
CA THR A 130 -7.25 -14.55 11.25
C THR A 130 -7.28 -15.45 10.02
N ASP A 131 -7.17 -16.76 10.22
CA ASP A 131 -7.20 -17.73 9.11
C ASP A 131 -8.53 -17.66 8.33
N ALA A 132 -9.64 -17.49 9.05
CA ALA A 132 -10.96 -17.31 8.43
C ALA A 132 -11.00 -16.08 7.51
N TYR A 133 -10.46 -14.94 7.97
CA TYR A 133 -10.43 -13.72 7.16
C TYR A 133 -9.42 -13.82 6.01
N ALA A 134 -8.28 -14.50 6.21
CA ALA A 134 -7.32 -14.79 5.16
C ALA A 134 -7.95 -15.61 4.04
N LEU A 135 -8.68 -16.67 4.39
CA LEU A 135 -9.40 -17.51 3.44
C LEU A 135 -10.47 -16.70 2.68
N SER A 136 -11.26 -15.89 3.39
CA SER A 136 -12.24 -15.01 2.74
C SER A 136 -11.56 -14.08 1.73
N ARG A 137 -10.44 -13.44 2.10
CA ARG A 137 -9.70 -12.52 1.23
C ARG A 137 -9.15 -13.20 -0.01
N LEU A 138 -8.61 -14.42 0.13
CA LEU A 138 -8.09 -15.19 -1.01
C LEU A 138 -9.17 -15.48 -2.07
N LEU A 139 -10.44 -15.55 -1.67
CA LEU A 139 -11.56 -15.84 -2.56
C LEU A 139 -12.25 -14.59 -3.13
N THR A 140 -12.12 -13.44 -2.47
CA THR A 140 -12.93 -12.26 -2.79
C THR A 140 -12.13 -11.00 -3.11
N ASP A 141 -10.84 -10.95 -2.79
CA ASP A 141 -9.99 -9.79 -3.05
C ASP A 141 -8.97 -10.10 -4.16
N GLU A 142 -8.94 -9.23 -5.16
CA GLU A 142 -7.98 -9.24 -6.26
C GLU A 142 -6.53 -8.96 -5.81
N HIS A 143 -6.35 -8.34 -4.65
CA HIS A 143 -5.03 -8.05 -4.10
C HIS A 143 -4.41 -9.28 -3.42
N SER A 144 -3.14 -9.53 -3.74
CA SER A 144 -2.31 -10.45 -2.97
C SER A 144 -2.25 -10.07 -1.48
N LEU A 145 -2.13 -11.06 -0.59
CA LEU A 145 -1.97 -10.80 0.84
C LEU A 145 -0.67 -10.03 1.13
N GLY A 146 -0.65 -9.23 2.19
CA GLY A 146 0.44 -8.28 2.48
C GLY A 146 1.85 -8.88 2.40
N GLN A 147 2.06 -10.06 3.00
CA GLN A 147 3.34 -10.77 2.92
C GLN A 147 3.80 -11.08 1.49
N PHE A 148 2.86 -11.42 0.60
CA PHE A 148 3.15 -11.74 -0.80
C PHE A 148 3.30 -10.48 -1.66
N ARG A 149 2.70 -9.35 -1.24
CA ARG A 149 2.98 -8.02 -1.83
C ARG A 149 4.39 -7.53 -1.51
N VAL A 150 5.00 -8.01 -0.44
CA VAL A 150 6.42 -7.77 -0.17
C VAL A 150 7.27 -8.78 -0.95
N ILE A 151 7.13 -10.07 -0.62
CA ILE A 151 8.02 -11.13 -1.11
C ILE A 151 8.02 -11.22 -2.64
N GLY A 152 6.84 -11.19 -3.27
CA GLY A 152 6.72 -11.36 -4.72
C GLY A 152 7.50 -10.30 -5.49
N PRO A 153 7.14 -9.00 -5.36
CA PRO A 153 7.85 -7.93 -6.01
C PRO A 153 9.34 -7.87 -5.66
N THR A 154 9.72 -7.86 -4.37
CA THR A 154 11.14 -7.71 -3.98
C THR A 154 12.01 -8.85 -4.49
N SER A 155 11.47 -10.07 -4.60
CA SER A 155 12.20 -11.21 -5.15
C SER A 155 12.62 -11.05 -6.62
N ASN A 156 11.90 -10.21 -7.37
CA ASN A 156 12.16 -9.91 -8.77
C ASN A 156 13.11 -8.72 -9.00
N PHE A 157 13.50 -7.98 -7.96
CA PHE A 157 14.39 -6.81 -8.10
C PHE A 157 15.86 -7.18 -7.87
N ASN A 158 16.75 -6.72 -8.75
CA ASN A 158 18.20 -6.85 -8.55
C ASN A 158 18.70 -5.81 -7.53
N GLU A 159 18.04 -4.67 -7.44
CA GLU A 159 18.29 -3.58 -6.50
C GLU A 159 18.09 -4.05 -5.07
N PHE A 160 17.08 -4.87 -4.83
CA PHE A 160 16.86 -5.51 -3.53
C PHE A 160 18.03 -6.43 -3.17
N ASP A 161 18.45 -7.28 -4.10
CA ASP A 161 19.58 -8.18 -3.87
C ASP A 161 20.86 -7.41 -3.55
N ARG A 162 21.13 -6.31 -4.28
CA ARG A 162 22.27 -5.43 -4.01
C ARG A 162 22.18 -4.75 -2.65
N ALA A 163 21.02 -4.18 -2.30
CA ALA A 163 20.83 -3.45 -1.06
C ALA A 163 21.04 -4.32 0.18
N PHE A 164 20.74 -5.62 0.11
CA PHE A 164 20.88 -6.57 1.21
C PHE A 164 21.96 -7.64 0.99
N ALA A 165 22.80 -7.49 -0.04
CA ALA A 165 23.83 -8.46 -0.42
C ALA A 165 23.31 -9.92 -0.52
N CYS A 166 22.14 -10.11 -1.13
CA CYS A 166 21.53 -11.43 -1.32
C CYS A 166 22.14 -12.15 -2.54
N THR A 167 22.30 -13.47 -2.43
CA THR A 167 22.68 -14.31 -3.58
C THR A 167 21.43 -14.72 -4.36
N PRO A 168 21.41 -14.63 -5.71
CA PRO A 168 20.26 -15.09 -6.50
C PRO A 168 19.89 -16.55 -6.22
N GLY A 169 18.62 -16.80 -5.92
CA GLY A 169 18.12 -18.12 -5.51
C GLY A 169 18.24 -18.42 -4.01
N GLN A 170 18.82 -17.51 -3.21
CA GLN A 170 18.88 -17.64 -1.76
C GLN A 170 17.71 -16.92 -1.10
N GLY A 171 16.99 -17.64 -0.22
CA GLY A 171 15.89 -17.07 0.56
C GLY A 171 14.78 -16.52 -0.32
N ASN A 172 14.46 -15.23 -0.17
CA ASN A 172 13.43 -14.55 -0.96
C ASN A 172 13.96 -13.93 -2.26
N SER A 173 15.21 -14.21 -2.66
CA SER A 173 15.74 -13.78 -3.96
C SER A 173 15.52 -14.87 -5.02
N ARG A 174 14.90 -14.53 -6.15
CA ARG A 174 14.71 -15.47 -7.28
C ARG A 174 15.90 -15.44 -8.23
N LYS A 175 16.22 -16.61 -8.80
CA LYS A 175 17.17 -16.72 -9.91
C LYS A 175 16.58 -16.16 -11.20
N ASP A 176 15.35 -16.56 -11.52
CA ASP A 176 14.61 -16.08 -12.68
C ASP A 176 13.64 -14.96 -12.26
N LYS A 177 13.86 -13.75 -12.76
CA LYS A 177 13.15 -12.53 -12.34
C LYS A 177 12.11 -12.12 -13.39
N CYS A 178 10.92 -11.75 -12.93
CA CYS A 178 9.84 -11.26 -13.78
C CYS A 178 9.86 -9.72 -13.80
N ILE A 179 10.01 -9.12 -14.98
CA ILE A 179 9.98 -7.66 -15.19
C ILE A 179 9.00 -7.38 -16.33
N VAL A 180 8.17 -6.35 -16.16
CA VAL A 180 7.16 -5.96 -17.15
C VAL A 180 7.39 -4.51 -17.56
N TRP A 181 7.32 -3.61 -16.57
CA TRP A 181 7.55 -2.18 -16.73
C TRP A 181 9.01 -1.86 -16.48
#